data_AF-A0A662CRF3-F1
#
_entry.id   AF-A0A662CRF3-F1
#
_cell.length_a   1.000
_cell.length_b   1.000
_cell.length_c   1.000
_cell.angle_alpha   90.00
_cell.angle_beta   90.00
_cell.angle_gamma   90.00
#
_symmetry.space_group_name_H-M   'P 1'
#
loop_
_entity.id
_entity.type
_entity.pdbx_description
1 polymer ?
#
loop_
_entity_poly.entity_id
_entity_poly.type
_entity_poly.pdbx_seq_one_letter_code
_entity_poly.pdbx_strand_id
1 'polypeptide(L)'
;MKSITIHGLDDEMAKLIKKRAKLEKTSVNRIVKSLLAKALGLGQNQQDNREEFLDLFGVWSETEAKRFFETIKDVEQISPEDWK
;
A
#
# COMPACT_ATOMS: atom_id res chain seq x y z
N MET A 1 -9.46 25.89 -7.99
CA MET A 1 -8.26 25.60 -7.17
C MET A 1 -8.14 26.69 -6.12
N LYS A 2 -8.05 26.34 -4.84
CA LYS A 2 -7.68 27.30 -3.80
C LYS A 2 -6.17 27.22 -3.62
N SER A 3 -5.48 28.35 -3.70
CA SER A 3 -4.05 28.44 -3.42
C SER A 3 -3.85 28.93 -2.00
N ILE A 4 -2.88 28.36 -1.31
CA ILE A 4 -2.44 28.84 0.00
C ILE A 4 -0.92 29.03 -0.05
N THR A 5 -0.44 30.11 0.55
CA THR A 5 1.00 30.36 0.74
C THR A 5 1.28 30.30 2.23
N ILE A 6 2.26 29.47 2.62
CA ILE A 6 2.68 29.33 4.02
C ILE A 6 3.89 30.24 4.22
N HIS A 7 3.70 31.32 4.99
CA HIS A 7 4.78 32.23 5.37
C HIS A 7 5.48 31.73 6.64
N GLY A 8 6.77 32.07 6.79
CA GLY A 8 7.53 31.72 8.00
C GLY A 8 7.80 30.23 8.18
N LEU A 9 7.83 29.47 7.09
CA LEU A 9 8.24 28.07 7.14
C LEU A 9 9.74 27.99 7.43
N ASP A 10 10.09 27.47 8.59
CA ASP A 10 11.49 27.25 8.98
C ASP A 10 12.23 26.33 7.99
N ASP A 11 13.53 26.59 7.80
CA ASP A 11 14.38 25.90 6.83
C ASP A 11 14.53 24.41 7.15
N GLU A 12 14.58 24.03 8.43
CA GLU A 12 14.62 22.64 8.85
C GLU A 12 13.32 21.94 8.47
N MET A 13 12.17 22.57 8.74
CA MET A 13 10.87 22.03 8.37
C MET A 13 10.74 21.86 6.85
N ALA A 14 11.15 22.86 6.07
CA ALA A 14 11.15 22.79 4.61
C ALA A 14 12.04 21.63 4.08
N LYS A 15 13.21 21.44 4.69
CA LYS A 15 14.13 20.35 4.36
C LYS A 15 13.54 18.98 4.68
N LEU A 16 12.90 18.82 5.84
CA LEU A 16 12.25 17.57 6.24
C LEU A 16 11.09 17.20 5.31
N ILE A 17 10.25 18.18 4.93
CA ILE A 17 9.16 17.96 3.96
C ILE A 17 9.71 17.50 2.62
N LYS A 18 10.75 18.17 2.09
CA LYS A 18 11.40 17.78 0.82
C LYS A 18 12.03 16.40 0.90
N LYS A 19 12.71 16.07 2.00
CA LYS A 19 13.30 14.74 2.23
C LYS A 19 12.22 13.66 2.20
N ARG A 20 11.11 13.88 2.88
CA ARG A 20 9.97 12.94 2.91
C ARG A 20 9.36 12.75 1.52
N ALA A 21 9.16 13.83 0.77
CA ALA A 21 8.67 13.77 -0.60
C ALA A 21 9.57 12.90 -1.51
N LYS A 22 10.91 13.03 -1.35
CA LYS A 22 11.88 12.20 -2.08
C LYS A 22 11.79 10.71 -1.70
N LEU A 23 11.66 10.41 -0.40
CA LEU A 23 11.55 9.03 0.10
C LEU A 23 10.27 8.35 -0.39
N GLU A 24 9.13 9.05 -0.34
CA GLU A 24 7.82 8.55 -0.77
C GLU A 24 7.60 8.67 -2.30
N LYS A 25 8.63 9.09 -3.06
CA LYS A 25 8.60 9.31 -4.53
C LYS A 25 7.38 10.13 -4.97
N THR A 26 7.06 11.19 -4.24
CA THR A 26 5.86 12.01 -4.43
C THR A 26 6.17 13.50 -4.39
N SER A 27 5.21 14.35 -4.75
CA SER A 27 5.43 15.80 -4.76
C SER A 27 5.33 16.39 -3.36
N VAL A 28 6.06 17.49 -3.11
CA VAL A 28 5.97 18.27 -1.86
C VAL A 28 4.53 18.65 -1.56
N ASN A 29 3.77 19.09 -2.57
CA ASN A 29 2.37 19.45 -2.39
C ASN A 29 1.49 18.25 -1.96
N ARG A 30 1.80 17.03 -2.44
CA ARG A 30 1.09 15.82 -2.00
C ARG A 30 1.42 15.47 -0.56
N ILE A 31 2.66 15.64 -0.12
CA ILE A 31 3.04 15.50 1.30
C ILE A 31 2.31 16.53 2.16
N VAL A 32 2.33 17.82 1.80
CA VAL A 32 1.66 18.88 2.58
C VAL A 32 0.17 18.61 2.69
N LYS A 33 -0.50 18.25 1.58
CA LYS A 33 -1.92 17.87 1.60
C LYS A 33 -2.19 16.67 2.50
N SER A 34 -1.34 15.63 2.44
CA SER A 34 -1.47 14.44 3.29
C SER A 34 -1.31 14.77 4.78
N LEU A 35 -0.32 15.59 5.13
CA LEU A 35 -0.09 16.04 6.51
C LEU A 35 -1.26 16.87 7.05
N LEU A 36 -1.77 17.81 6.26
CA LEU A 36 -2.94 18.61 6.63
C LEU A 36 -4.20 17.75 6.76
N ALA A 37 -4.42 16.84 5.81
CA ALA A 37 -5.55 15.93 5.87
C ALA A 37 -5.50 15.08 7.13
N LYS A 38 -4.34 14.48 7.45
CA LYS A 38 -4.13 13.70 8.67
C LYS A 38 -4.37 14.52 9.94
N ALA A 39 -3.86 15.75 10.01
CA ALA A 39 -4.04 16.64 11.16
C ALA A 39 -5.49 17.07 11.36
N LEU A 40 -6.25 17.20 10.27
CA LEU A 40 -7.68 17.56 10.29
C LEU A 40 -8.61 16.33 10.37
N GLY A 41 -8.07 15.11 10.48
CA GLY A 41 -8.86 13.88 10.47
C GLY A 41 -9.50 13.55 9.11
N LEU A 42 -9.10 14.23 8.04
CA LEU A 42 -9.60 14.01 6.68
C LEU A 42 -8.84 12.86 6.03
N GLY A 43 -9.56 11.89 5.44
CA GLY A 43 -8.94 10.80 4.67
C GLY A 43 -8.36 9.65 5.50
N GLN A 44 -8.73 9.50 6.78
CA GLN A 44 -8.41 8.33 7.59
C GLN A 44 -9.18 7.04 7.19
N ASN A 45 -9.84 7.03 6.02
CA ASN A 45 -10.63 5.90 5.52
C ASN A 45 -9.82 4.88 4.69
N GLN A 46 -8.48 4.89 4.76
CA GLN A 46 -7.76 3.67 4.43
C GLN A 46 -7.72 2.83 5.70
N GLN A 47 -8.76 2.03 5.86
CA GLN A 47 -8.80 0.97 6.87
C GLN A 47 -7.49 0.19 6.71
N ASP A 48 -6.67 0.17 7.77
CA ASP A 48 -5.41 -0.56 7.75
C ASP A 48 -5.74 -2.06 7.85
N ASN A 49 -6.04 -2.68 6.72
CA ASN A 49 -6.40 -4.08 6.64
C ASN A 49 -5.17 -4.99 6.79
N ARG A 50 -4.01 -4.48 7.21
CA ARG A 50 -2.79 -5.29 7.35
C ARG A 50 -3.06 -6.54 8.18
N GLU A 51 -3.77 -6.40 9.30
CA GLU A 51 -4.09 -7.53 10.20
C GLU A 51 -4.89 -8.64 9.49
N GLU A 52 -5.77 -8.30 8.55
CA GLU A 52 -6.58 -9.25 7.79
C GLU A 52 -5.76 -10.10 6.82
N PHE A 53 -4.54 -9.66 6.49
CA PHE A 53 -3.67 -10.34 5.53
C PHE A 53 -2.40 -10.90 6.16
N LEU A 54 -2.16 -10.69 7.47
CA LEU A 54 -0.92 -11.12 8.13
C LEU A 54 -0.70 -12.63 8.02
N ASP A 55 -1.78 -13.41 7.99
CA ASP A 55 -1.78 -14.87 7.83
C ASP A 55 -1.34 -15.33 6.44
N LEU A 56 -1.45 -14.47 5.43
CA LEU A 56 -0.95 -14.74 4.07
C LEU A 56 0.55 -14.45 3.91
N PHE A 57 1.19 -13.81 4.90
CA PHE A 57 2.64 -13.56 4.87
C PHE A 57 3.40 -14.80 5.37
N GLY A 58 4.34 -15.29 4.57
CA GLY A 58 5.20 -16.41 4.94
C GLY A 58 5.62 -17.23 3.73
N VAL A 59 6.23 -18.39 3.99
CA VAL A 59 6.49 -19.43 2.98
C VAL A 59 5.83 -20.72 3.45
N TRP A 60 5.31 -21.52 2.52
CA TRP A 60 4.74 -22.81 2.86
C TRP A 60 5.84 -23.78 3.29
N SER A 61 5.53 -24.58 4.31
CA SER A 61 6.28 -25.80 4.59
C SER A 61 6.06 -26.82 3.47
N GLU A 62 6.97 -27.80 3.36
CA GLU A 62 6.85 -28.87 2.36
C GLU A 62 5.54 -29.65 2.49
N THR A 63 5.04 -29.82 3.72
CA THR A 63 3.79 -30.55 3.97
C THR A 63 2.56 -29.76 3.52
N GLU A 64 2.53 -28.44 3.77
CA GLU A 64 1.46 -27.55 3.31
C GLU A 64 1.44 -27.46 1.78
N ALA A 65 2.61 -27.33 1.16
CA ALA A 65 2.74 -27.31 -0.29
C ALA A 65 2.22 -28.61 -0.92
N LYS A 66 2.66 -29.77 -0.41
CA LYS A 66 2.21 -31.07 -0.91
C LYS A 66 0.69 -31.24 -0.79
N ARG A 67 0.12 -30.90 0.36
CA ARG A 67 -1.33 -30.96 0.59
C ARG A 67 -2.09 -30.05 -0.38
N PHE A 68 -1.59 -28.85 -0.63
CA PHE A 68 -2.20 -27.91 -1.56
C PHE A 68 -2.22 -28.48 -2.98
N PHE A 69 -1.07 -28.93 -3.50
CA PHE A 69 -0.96 -29.49 -4.86
C PHE A 69 -1.79 -30.77 -5.04
N GLU A 70 -1.92 -31.60 -4.00
CA GLU A 70 -2.84 -32.75 -4.03
C GLU A 70 -4.31 -32.30 -4.13
N THR A 71 -4.66 -31.20 -3.47
CA THR A 71 -6.04 -30.67 -3.44
C THR A 71 -6.45 -30.03 -4.77
N ILE A 72 -5.51 -29.38 -5.47
CA ILE A 72 -5.79 -28.67 -6.75
C ILE A 72 -5.50 -29.51 -7.99
N LYS A 73 -5.21 -30.80 -7.83
CA LYS A 73 -4.77 -31.68 -8.92
C LYS A 73 -5.79 -31.81 -10.06
N ASP A 74 -7.08 -31.75 -9.72
CA ASP A 74 -8.20 -31.80 -10.65
C ASP A 74 -8.33 -30.51 -11.47
N VAL A 75 -8.07 -29.35 -10.86
CA VAL A 75 -8.14 -28.04 -11.54
C VAL A 75 -6.90 -27.72 -12.38
N GLU A 76 -5.77 -28.42 -12.17
CA GLU A 76 -4.59 -28.29 -13.04
C GLU A 76 -4.75 -29.00 -14.39
N GLN A 77 -5.77 -29.85 -14.54
CA GLN A 77 -6.01 -30.56 -15.79
C GLN A 77 -6.65 -29.63 -16.83
N ILE A 78 -5.89 -29.26 -17.86
CA ILE A 78 -6.42 -28.48 -18.99
C ILE A 78 -7.36 -29.37 -19.81
N SER A 79 -8.66 -29.05 -19.82
CA SER A 79 -9.63 -29.66 -20.73
C SER A 79 -9.63 -28.91 -22.07
N PRO A 80 -9.37 -29.58 -23.20
CA PRO A 80 -9.46 -28.94 -24.53
C PRO A 80 -10.86 -28.41 -24.86
N GLU A 81 -11.90 -28.92 -24.20
CA GLU A 81 -13.28 -28.46 -24.39
C GLU A 81 -13.55 -27.10 -23.72
N ASP A 82 -12.72 -26.67 -22.76
CA ASP A 82 -12.86 -25.34 -22.13
C ASP A 82 -12.43 -24.20 -23.08
N TRP A 83 -11.77 -24.53 -24.20
CA TRP A 83 -11.16 -23.60 -25.15
C TRP A 83 -11.83 -23.60 -26.54
N LYS A 84 -12.93 -24.35 -26.72
CA LYS A 84 -13.77 -24.30 -27.92
C LYS A 84 -14.95 -23.37 -27.73
#